data_AF-A0A9L0J2U7-F1
#
_entry.id   AF-A0A9L0J2U7-F1
#
_cell.length_a   1.000
_cell.length_b   1.000
_cell.length_c   1.000
_cell.angle_alpha   90.00
_cell.angle_beta   90.00
_cell.angle_gamma   90.00
#
_symmetry.space_group_name_H-M   'P 1'
#
loop_
_entity.id
_entity.type
_entity.pdbx_description
1 polymer ?
#
loop_
_entity_poly.entity_id
_entity_poly.type
_entity_poly.pdbx_seq_one_letter_code
_entity_poly.pdbx_strand_id
1 'polypeptide(L)'
;MRRISACSRRTRDIWSKVLPGNLQNCSGKQSYQTQPSLEHLNLVKLQFQKADSDLDYIQYRLEYEIKTNHPDSAGEKNPVTLLKELSAIKSRYQTLQARFKPVAIEQKETKSRICATFNKTMTMIQELQKQTDLELSPLTEEEKTAAEQLKSHISDL
;
A
#
# COMPACT_ATOMS: atom_id res chain seq x y z
N MET A 1 25.16 -14.50 -23.51
CA MET A 1 25.74 -13.85 -24.70
C MET A 1 24.65 -13.55 -25.75
N ARG A 2 23.70 -12.63 -25.49
CA ARG A 2 22.69 -12.15 -26.48
C ARG A 2 22.05 -10.83 -26.02
N ARG A 3 22.68 -9.67 -26.23
CA ARG A 3 22.00 -8.35 -26.13
C ARG A 3 22.53 -7.26 -27.08
N ILE A 4 23.33 -7.59 -28.09
CA ILE A 4 23.79 -6.61 -29.10
C ILE A 4 22.68 -6.30 -30.14
N SER A 5 21.61 -7.11 -30.22
CA SER A 5 20.61 -6.99 -31.29
C SER A 5 19.46 -6.00 -31.04
N ALA A 6 19.27 -5.51 -29.81
CA ALA A 6 18.18 -4.58 -29.50
C ALA A 6 18.57 -3.11 -29.77
N CYS A 7 19.84 -2.74 -29.52
CA CYS A 7 20.35 -1.38 -29.71
C CYS A 7 20.38 -0.98 -31.20
N SER A 8 20.73 -1.92 -32.09
CA SER A 8 20.72 -1.69 -33.55
C SER A 8 19.32 -1.51 -34.16
N ARG A 9 18.24 -1.93 -33.47
CA ARG A 9 16.86 -1.69 -33.94
C ARG A 9 16.35 -0.33 -33.50
N ARG A 10 16.59 0.07 -32.25
CA ARG A 10 16.07 1.33 -31.70
C ARG A 10 16.71 2.57 -32.33
N THR A 11 18.01 2.52 -32.63
CA THR A 11 18.70 3.58 -33.38
C THR A 11 18.25 3.66 -34.84
N ARG A 12 17.85 2.53 -35.44
CA ARG A 12 17.31 2.46 -36.81
C ARG A 12 15.90 3.02 -36.92
N ASP A 13 15.05 2.79 -35.91
CA ASP A 13 13.67 3.31 -35.85
C ASP A 13 13.60 4.82 -35.60
N ILE A 14 14.61 5.39 -34.93
CA ILE A 14 14.72 6.85 -34.75
C ILE A 14 15.23 7.49 -36.05
N TRP A 15 16.21 6.88 -36.71
CA TRP A 15 16.73 7.38 -38.00
C TRP A 15 15.71 7.29 -39.14
N SER A 16 14.82 6.30 -39.16
CA SER A 16 13.76 6.20 -40.19
C SER A 16 12.69 7.31 -40.08
N LYS A 17 12.53 7.92 -38.90
CA LYS A 17 11.61 9.04 -38.66
C LYS A 17 12.25 10.42 -38.92
N VAL A 18 13.58 10.48 -38.93
CA VAL A 18 14.34 11.73 -39.15
C VAL A 18 14.70 11.93 -40.63
N LEU A 19 14.70 10.86 -41.43
CA LEU A 19 14.83 10.97 -42.88
C LEU A 19 13.50 11.41 -43.51
N PRO A 20 13.46 12.43 -44.38
CA PRO A 20 12.22 12.87 -45.02
C PRO A 20 11.71 11.80 -45.99
N GLY A 21 10.73 11.02 -45.53
CA GLY A 21 9.88 10.19 -46.38
C GLY A 21 8.89 11.05 -47.17
N ASN A 22 8.85 10.82 -48.48
CA ASN A 22 7.92 11.35 -49.49
C ASN A 22 6.68 12.10 -48.95
N LEU A 23 6.70 13.43 -49.02
CA LEU A 23 5.52 14.29 -48.86
C LEU A 23 4.96 14.63 -50.24
N GLN A 24 3.85 13.97 -50.58
CA GLN A 24 3.06 14.24 -51.77
C GLN A 24 2.20 15.49 -51.55
N ASN A 25 2.44 16.52 -52.37
CA ASN A 25 1.64 17.72 -52.66
C ASN A 25 0.92 18.45 -51.50
N CYS A 26 1.49 19.59 -51.09
CA CYS A 26 0.73 20.75 -50.59
C CYS A 26 1.37 22.04 -51.14
N SER A 27 0.64 22.75 -51.99
CA SER A 27 1.03 24.03 -52.59
C SER A 27 0.93 25.18 -51.58
N GLY A 28 2.01 25.97 -51.46
CA GLY A 28 1.94 27.35 -50.96
C GLY A 28 2.40 27.57 -49.51
N LYS A 29 3.71 27.71 -49.33
CA LYS A 29 4.44 28.69 -48.48
C LYS A 29 5.89 28.20 -48.34
N GLN A 30 6.81 28.86 -49.05
CA GLN A 30 8.26 28.69 -48.82
C GLN A 30 8.62 29.32 -47.47
N SER A 31 8.52 28.53 -46.41
CA SER A 31 9.36 28.71 -45.23
C SER A 31 10.69 28.06 -45.58
N TYR A 32 11.80 28.81 -45.51
CA TYR A 32 13.14 28.27 -45.70
C TYR A 32 13.43 27.28 -44.57
N GLN A 33 13.06 26.02 -44.77
CA GLN A 33 13.46 24.93 -43.91
C GLN A 33 14.85 24.52 -44.38
N THR A 34 15.88 25.13 -43.79
CA THR A 34 17.28 24.84 -44.07
C THR A 34 17.52 23.34 -43.81
N GLN A 35 17.77 22.57 -44.87
CA GLN A 35 18.20 21.18 -44.72
C GLN A 35 19.51 21.18 -43.91
N PRO A 36 19.64 20.39 -42.83
CA PRO A 36 20.89 20.29 -42.10
C PRO A 36 21.99 19.87 -43.07
N SER A 37 23.14 20.55 -43.06
CA SER A 37 24.30 20.08 -43.81
C SER A 37 24.61 18.63 -43.40
N LEU A 38 25.07 17.81 -44.35
CA LEU A 38 25.45 16.42 -44.09
C LEU A 38 26.43 16.30 -42.91
N GLU A 39 27.27 17.32 -42.72
CA GLU A 39 28.20 17.46 -41.61
C GLU A 39 27.51 17.62 -40.25
N HIS A 40 26.47 18.47 -40.14
CA HIS A 40 25.69 18.60 -38.92
C HIS A 40 24.97 17.31 -38.56
N LEU A 41 24.41 16.60 -39.56
CA LEU A 41 23.75 15.32 -39.33
C LEU A 41 24.75 14.25 -38.85
N ASN A 42 25.95 14.22 -39.43
CA ASN A 42 27.03 13.31 -39.01
C ASN A 42 27.56 13.64 -37.61
N LEU A 43 27.71 14.92 -37.26
CA LEU A 43 28.11 15.35 -35.92
C LEU A 43 27.09 14.91 -34.87
N VAL A 44 25.80 15.16 -35.13
CA VAL A 44 24.71 14.75 -34.23
C VAL A 44 24.70 13.23 -34.08
N LYS A 45 24.86 12.48 -35.17
CA LYS A 45 24.97 11.01 -35.13
C LYS A 45 26.14 10.54 -34.26
N LEU A 46 27.30 11.16 -34.39
CA LEU A 46 28.49 10.85 -33.60
C LEU A 46 28.26 11.15 -32.11
N GLN A 47 27.62 12.28 -31.79
CA GLN A 47 27.30 12.64 -30.40
C GLN A 47 26.33 11.64 -29.77
N PHE A 48 25.33 11.16 -30.51
CA PHE A 48 24.44 10.10 -30.04
C PHE A 48 25.18 8.77 -29.84
N GLN A 49 26.02 8.37 -30.79
CA GLN A 49 26.83 7.15 -30.65
C GLN A 49 27.76 7.22 -29.44
N LYS A 50 28.36 8.39 -29.17
CA LYS A 50 29.17 8.61 -27.99
C LYS A 50 28.34 8.54 -26.72
N ALA A 51 27.19 9.22 -26.68
CA ALA A 51 26.29 9.20 -25.51
C ALA A 51 25.82 7.76 -25.19
N ASP A 52 25.46 6.98 -26.21
CA ASP A 52 25.08 5.57 -26.05
C ASP A 52 26.26 4.75 -25.47
N SER A 53 27.47 4.92 -26.01
CA SER A 53 28.66 4.22 -25.50
C SER A 53 29.06 4.65 -24.09
N ASP A 54 28.88 5.94 -23.75
CA ASP A 54 29.14 6.46 -22.42
C ASP A 54 28.15 5.86 -21.41
N LEU A 55 26.86 5.74 -21.77
CA LEU A 55 25.84 5.09 -20.94
C LEU A 55 26.12 3.60 -20.73
N ASP A 56 26.53 2.88 -21.79
CA ASP A 56 26.92 1.48 -21.70
C ASP A 56 28.11 1.29 -20.74
N TYR A 57 29.10 2.20 -20.78
CA TYR A 57 30.24 2.16 -19.87
C TYR A 57 29.84 2.44 -18.41
N ILE A 58 28.96 3.41 -18.18
CA ILE A 58 28.43 3.70 -16.84
C ILE A 58 27.69 2.48 -16.29
N GLN A 59 26.82 1.86 -17.09
CA GLN A 59 26.10 0.65 -16.68
C GLN A 59 27.07 -0.48 -16.34
N TYR A 60 28.07 -0.74 -17.19
CA TYR A 60 29.07 -1.78 -16.95
C TYR A 60 29.82 -1.56 -15.63
N ARG A 61 30.27 -0.33 -15.37
CA ARG A 61 30.96 0.01 -14.13
C ARG A 61 30.09 -0.21 -12.90
N LEU A 62 28.83 0.24 -12.94
CA LEU A 62 27.90 0.05 -11.83
C LEU A 62 27.60 -1.43 -11.59
N GLU A 63 27.37 -2.21 -12.64
CA GLU A 63 27.16 -3.66 -12.51
C GLU A 63 28.37 -4.37 -11.90
N TYR A 64 29.59 -3.95 -12.28
CA TYR A 64 30.82 -4.47 -11.70
C TYR A 64 30.91 -4.11 -10.21
N GLU A 65 30.80 -2.82 -9.87
CA GLU A 65 30.89 -2.32 -8.50
C GLU A 65 29.82 -2.96 -7.58
N ILE A 66 28.58 -3.11 -8.05
CA ILE A 66 27.51 -3.77 -7.29
C ILE A 66 27.84 -5.25 -7.04
N LYS A 67 28.39 -5.97 -8.04
CA LYS A 67 28.77 -7.39 -7.88
C LYS A 67 29.99 -7.57 -6.97
N THR A 68 30.96 -6.66 -7.01
CA THR A 68 32.19 -6.80 -6.21
C THR A 68 32.04 -6.31 -4.77
N ASN A 69 31.20 -5.30 -4.52
CA ASN A 69 30.99 -4.72 -3.18
C ASN A 69 29.95 -5.48 -2.35
N HIS A 70 29.37 -6.56 -2.88
CA HIS A 70 28.44 -7.41 -2.15
C HIS A 70 29.07 -8.79 -1.92
N PRO A 71 29.77 -9.01 -0.79
CA PRO A 71 29.80 -10.37 -0.27
C PRO A 71 28.34 -10.69 0.08
N ASP A 72 27.83 -11.86 -0.31
CA ASP A 72 26.48 -12.34 0.00
C ASP A 72 25.97 -11.74 1.32
N SER A 73 25.13 -10.70 1.22
CA SER A 73 24.78 -9.87 2.38
C SER A 73 23.87 -10.69 3.27
N ALA A 74 24.47 -11.45 4.17
CA ALA A 74 23.83 -12.43 5.02
C ALA A 74 22.82 -11.84 6.04
N GLY A 75 22.41 -10.58 5.89
CA GLY A 75 21.52 -9.90 6.83
C GLY A 75 20.60 -8.82 6.25
N GLU A 76 20.88 -8.24 5.08
CA GLU A 76 20.08 -7.13 4.55
C GLU A 76 19.06 -7.63 3.52
N LYS A 77 17.77 -7.52 3.84
CA LYS A 77 16.69 -7.97 2.95
C LYS A 77 16.66 -7.12 1.69
N ASN A 78 16.53 -7.77 0.55
CA ASN A 78 16.31 -7.10 -0.72
C ASN A 78 15.09 -6.14 -0.64
N PRO A 79 15.18 -4.88 -1.11
CA PRO A 79 14.05 -3.94 -1.04
C PRO A 79 12.76 -4.45 -1.71
N VAL A 80 12.87 -5.26 -2.77
CA VAL A 80 11.72 -5.88 -3.45
C VAL A 80 11.02 -6.89 -2.56
N THR A 81 11.77 -7.67 -1.76
CA THR A 81 11.16 -8.62 -0.82
C THR A 81 10.52 -7.88 0.35
N LEU A 82 11.17 -6.83 0.86
CA LEU A 82 10.62 -5.99 1.92
C LEU A 82 9.27 -5.36 1.53
N LEU A 83 9.15 -4.85 0.30
CA LEU A 83 7.89 -4.29 -0.21
C LEU A 83 6.76 -5.33 -0.26
N LYS A 84 7.07 -6.57 -0.63
CA LYS A 84 6.10 -7.68 -0.63
C LYS A 84 5.65 -8.02 0.79
N GLU A 85 6.58 -8.10 1.73
CA GLU A 85 6.29 -8.35 3.14
C GLU A 85 5.40 -7.25 3.74
N LEU A 86 5.74 -5.98 3.50
CA LEU A 86 4.94 -4.83 3.96
C LEU A 86 3.51 -4.86 3.41
N SER A 87 3.35 -5.21 2.14
CA SER A 87 2.02 -5.36 1.52
C SER A 87 1.22 -6.48 2.20
N ALA A 88 1.86 -7.61 2.51
CA ALA A 88 1.20 -8.72 3.21
C ALA A 88 0.79 -8.33 4.64
N ILE A 89 1.65 -7.64 5.37
CA ILE A 89 1.36 -7.14 6.73
C ILE A 89 0.19 -6.16 6.71
N LYS A 90 0.20 -5.20 5.77
CA LYS A 90 -0.88 -4.22 5.62
C LYS A 90 -2.23 -4.91 5.38
N SER A 91 -2.27 -5.89 4.48
CA SER A 91 -3.49 -6.66 4.17
C SER A 91 -4.01 -7.43 5.39
N ARG A 92 -3.12 -8.10 6.13
CA ARG A 92 -3.48 -8.82 7.36
C ARG A 92 -4.04 -7.88 8.43
N TYR A 93 -3.44 -6.71 8.61
CA TYR A 93 -3.91 -5.70 9.54
C TYR A 93 -5.31 -5.19 9.17
N GLN A 94 -5.53 -4.85 7.90
CA GLN A 94 -6.84 -4.40 7.42
C GLN A 94 -7.92 -5.46 7.62
N THR A 95 -7.59 -6.72 7.34
CA THR A 95 -8.49 -7.85 7.58
C THR A 95 -8.82 -8.00 9.07
N LEU A 96 -7.82 -7.93 9.95
CA LEU A 96 -8.02 -8.02 11.39
C LEU A 96 -8.88 -6.85 11.91
N GLN A 97 -8.61 -5.64 11.43
CA GLN A 97 -9.37 -4.44 11.79
C GLN A 97 -10.84 -4.58 11.35
N ALA A 98 -11.10 -5.05 10.13
CA ALA A 98 -12.45 -5.28 9.62
C ALA A 98 -13.21 -6.32 10.44
N ARG A 99 -12.53 -7.37 10.93
CA ARG A 99 -13.11 -8.38 11.81
C ARG A 99 -13.34 -7.88 13.24
N PHE A 100 -12.47 -7.03 13.76
CA PHE A 100 -12.55 -6.54 15.13
C PHE A 100 -13.68 -5.53 15.34
N LYS A 101 -13.94 -4.67 14.35
CA LYS A 101 -15.01 -3.64 14.41
C LYS A 101 -16.39 -4.19 14.81
N PRO A 102 -16.97 -5.19 14.10
CA PRO A 102 -18.28 -5.72 14.47
C PRO A 102 -18.26 -6.43 15.83
N VAL A 103 -17.16 -7.13 16.18
CA VAL A 103 -17.04 -7.81 17.49
C VAL A 103 -17.12 -6.81 18.65
N ALA A 104 -16.45 -5.66 18.53
CA ALA A 104 -16.52 -4.62 19.55
C ALA A 104 -17.95 -4.06 19.70
N ILE A 105 -18.68 -3.90 18.60
CA ILE A 105 -20.08 -3.46 18.59
C ILE A 105 -20.98 -4.53 19.25
N GLU A 106 -20.85 -5.79 18.85
CA GLU A 106 -21.63 -6.91 19.39
C GLU A 106 -21.37 -7.11 20.90
N GLN A 107 -20.12 -6.96 21.35
CA GLN A 107 -19.78 -7.00 22.77
C GLN A 107 -20.47 -5.89 23.55
N LYS A 108 -20.45 -4.66 23.03
CA LYS A 108 -21.14 -3.51 23.63
C LYS A 108 -22.65 -3.74 23.69
N GLU A 109 -23.26 -4.20 22.60
CA GLU A 109 -24.69 -4.49 22.53
C GLU A 109 -25.09 -5.62 23.50
N THR A 110 -24.34 -6.72 23.50
CA THR A 110 -24.61 -7.88 24.37
C THR A 110 -24.55 -7.48 25.84
N LYS A 111 -23.51 -6.73 26.22
CA LYS A 111 -23.35 -6.22 27.58
C LYS A 111 -24.50 -5.30 27.98
N SER A 112 -24.91 -4.40 27.09
CA SER A 112 -26.07 -3.51 27.31
C SER A 112 -27.35 -4.31 27.51
N ARG A 113 -27.59 -5.34 26.68
CA ARG A 113 -28.76 -6.21 26.78
C ARG A 113 -28.80 -7.00 28.09
N ILE A 114 -27.67 -7.60 28.48
CA ILE A 114 -27.56 -8.32 29.76
C ILE A 114 -27.90 -7.39 30.93
N CYS A 115 -27.37 -6.17 30.93
CA CYS A 115 -27.66 -5.18 31.95
C CYS A 115 -29.15 -4.81 32.00
N ALA A 116 -29.74 -4.52 30.84
CA ALA A 116 -31.16 -4.16 30.76
C ALA A 116 -32.06 -5.28 31.28
N THR A 117 -31.78 -6.53 30.89
CA THR A 117 -32.52 -7.70 31.38
C THR A 117 -32.30 -7.90 32.87
N PHE A 118 -31.07 -7.81 33.36
CA PHE A 118 -30.76 -7.95 34.78
C PHE A 118 -31.50 -6.93 35.63
N ASN A 119 -31.43 -5.63 35.27
CA ASN A 119 -32.13 -4.57 36.00
C ASN A 119 -33.65 -4.79 36.00
N LYS A 120 -34.22 -5.19 34.85
CA LYS A 120 -35.66 -5.46 34.76
C LYS A 120 -36.08 -6.62 35.68
N THR A 121 -35.34 -7.73 35.65
CA THR A 121 -35.59 -8.88 36.53
C THR A 121 -35.46 -8.49 38.00
N MET A 122 -34.44 -7.71 38.36
CA MET A 122 -34.24 -7.23 39.72
C MET A 122 -35.43 -6.37 40.19
N THR A 123 -35.90 -5.44 39.36
CA THR A 123 -37.08 -4.63 39.66
C THR A 123 -38.34 -5.51 39.83
N MET A 124 -38.57 -6.47 38.93
CA MET A 124 -39.71 -7.40 39.05
C MET A 124 -39.67 -8.20 40.35
N ILE A 125 -38.50 -8.71 40.74
CA ILE A 125 -38.31 -9.45 42.00
C ILE A 125 -38.65 -8.56 43.19
N GLN A 126 -38.16 -7.31 43.21
CA GLN A 126 -38.44 -6.35 44.28
C GLN A 126 -39.94 -6.00 44.38
N GLU A 127 -40.64 -5.88 43.25
CA GLU A 127 -42.08 -5.63 43.22
C GLU A 127 -42.88 -6.82 43.78
N LEU A 128 -42.53 -8.04 43.38
CA LEU A 128 -43.19 -9.25 43.88
C LEU A 128 -42.96 -9.46 45.39
N GLN A 129 -41.76 -9.16 45.89
CA GLN A 129 -41.46 -9.20 47.32
C GLN A 129 -42.37 -8.26 48.12
N LYS A 130 -42.53 -7.02 47.65
CA LYS A 130 -43.43 -6.04 48.27
C LYS A 130 -44.89 -6.49 48.29
N GLN A 131 -45.33 -7.28 47.31
CA GLN A 131 -46.69 -7.79 47.25
C GLN A 131 -46.95 -8.99 48.17
N THR A 132 -45.90 -9.71 48.57
CA THR A 132 -46.02 -11.00 49.28
C THR A 132 -45.57 -10.91 50.75
N ASP A 133 -45.22 -9.70 51.24
CA ASP A 133 -44.63 -9.44 52.57
C ASP A 133 -43.46 -10.38 52.91
N LEU A 134 -42.69 -10.77 51.88
CA LEU A 134 -41.56 -11.67 52.02
C LEU A 134 -40.30 -10.83 52.31
N GLU A 135 -39.93 -10.66 53.58
CA GLU A 135 -38.66 -10.02 53.93
C GLU A 135 -37.49 -10.95 53.55
N LEU A 136 -36.71 -10.54 52.55
CA LEU A 136 -35.39 -11.13 52.30
C LEU A 136 -34.33 -10.38 53.09
N SER A 137 -33.29 -11.10 53.51
CA SER A 137 -32.09 -10.49 54.06
C SER A 137 -31.55 -9.41 53.11
N PRO A 138 -31.05 -8.29 53.65
CA PRO A 138 -30.36 -7.30 52.86
C PRO A 138 -29.26 -7.93 52.02
N LEU A 139 -29.10 -7.42 50.80
CA LEU A 139 -28.04 -7.82 49.89
C LEU A 139 -26.70 -7.78 50.65
N THR A 140 -25.92 -8.85 50.56
CA THR A 140 -24.61 -8.94 51.19
C THR A 140 -23.64 -7.92 50.58
N GLU A 141 -22.59 -7.55 51.30
CA GLU A 141 -21.63 -6.56 50.81
C GLU A 141 -20.96 -6.98 49.50
N GLU A 142 -20.70 -8.28 49.32
CA GLU A 142 -20.17 -8.86 48.07
C GLU A 142 -21.14 -8.70 46.90
N GLU A 143 -22.43 -8.90 47.12
CA GLU A 143 -23.45 -8.73 46.09
C GLU A 143 -23.64 -7.25 45.72
N LYS A 144 -23.53 -6.33 46.69
CA LYS A 144 -23.56 -4.87 46.42
C LYS A 144 -22.35 -4.45 45.60
N THR A 145 -21.15 -4.93 45.94
CA THR A 145 -19.93 -4.64 45.17
C THR A 145 -20.01 -5.23 43.77
N ALA A 146 -20.54 -6.45 43.60
CA ALA A 146 -20.74 -7.06 42.29
C ALA A 146 -21.70 -6.24 41.41
N ALA A 147 -22.79 -5.70 41.98
CA ALA A 147 -23.72 -4.84 41.26
C ALA A 147 -23.10 -3.49 40.84
N GLU A 148 -22.26 -2.89 41.71
CA GLU A 148 -21.53 -1.66 41.40
C GLU A 148 -20.44 -1.88 40.34
N GLN A 149 -19.68 -2.97 40.43
CA GLN A 149 -18.70 -3.36 39.40
C GLN A 149 -19.38 -3.62 38.05
N LEU A 150 -20.55 -4.25 38.06
CA LEU A 150 -21.33 -4.44 36.85
C LEU A 150 -21.69 -3.08 36.23
N LYS A 151 -22.21 -2.13 37.03
CA LYS A 151 -22.56 -0.77 36.57
C LYS A 151 -21.36 0.05 36.08
N SER A 152 -20.23 0.00 36.76
CA SER A 152 -19.02 0.76 36.36
C SER A 152 -18.47 0.24 35.03
N HIS A 153 -18.35 -1.09 34.89
CA HIS A 153 -17.90 -1.71 33.65
C HIS A 153 -18.80 -1.32 32.46
N ILE A 154 -20.10 -1.12 32.67
CA ILE A 154 -21.05 -0.74 31.61
C ILE A 154 -20.90 0.73 31.19
N SER A 155 -20.45 1.60 32.09
CA SER A 155 -20.37 3.05 31.85
C SER A 155 -19.06 3.46 31.15
N ASP A 156 -17.99 2.67 31.30
CA ASP A 156 -16.66 2.97 30.75
C ASP A 156 -16.45 2.54 29.28
N LEU A 157 -17.50 2.27 28.50
CA LEU A 157 -17.42 1.83 27.09
C LEU A 157 -18.42 2.48 26.12
#